data_AF-V9KYD9-F1
#
_entry.id   AF-V9KYD9-F1
#
_cell.length_a   1.000
_cell.length_b   1.000
_cell.length_c   1.000
_cell.angle_alpha   90.00
_cell.angle_beta   90.00
_cell.angle_gamma   90.00
#
_symmetry.space_group_name_H-M   'P 1'
#
loop_
_entity.id
_entity.type
_entity.pdbx_description
1 polymer ?
#
loop_
_entity_poly.entity_id
_entity_poly.type
_entity_poly.pdbx_seq_one_letter_code
_entity_poly.pdbx_strand_id
1 'polypeptide(L)'
;WMACANKGYYFEIPSIGAIRINTQEYLDVLGRPMVLAGVKAKQVQWTNVYLDALELGLVITGTLPVFNLTKDASGNQNQLILGVMGIDVSLEDVKRLTPRYTLGPNGYYFAIDPNGYVLLHPNLQPKNPKSQEPVTLDFLDAELENEIKVEIRHSMIEGENGEKTVHTLIKSYDERYIDKGIRTYTWTPVNGTDYSLASVLPPSSTYYIKAKLEEAITQAKHLESIMPDNFDTSGYVYVAPREYCNGLTPSNNNTAFLESFIHLIDRQTPNSPNCKTDLINNLLLDAGFTSELVTKYWSKQKPDGVLARFVATDGGITRIYPKRAGEEWTANPETYEASYYKRSLNNNFYIFTAPYINKTWDGIQSSAESGIMASRAVEIKVDRKTLMPAVLGVKIDVNAWMENFTRIASNSKCFAEICDCTKNSKHLDCVILDDGGFLLMSNQDEYIGKIGKFFGEIDP
;
A
#
# COMPACT_ATOMS: atom_id res chain seq x y z
N TRP A 1 5.38 15.97 -55.63
CA TRP A 1 4.71 17.29 -55.74
C TRP A 1 3.97 17.66 -54.45
N MET A 2 2.99 16.88 -53.98
CA MET A 2 2.19 17.19 -52.76
C MET A 2 3.03 17.47 -51.51
N ALA A 3 4.01 16.62 -51.18
CA ALA A 3 4.88 16.80 -50.01
C ALA A 3 5.67 18.12 -50.07
N CYS A 4 6.26 18.44 -51.22
CA CYS A 4 7.02 19.68 -51.42
C CYS A 4 6.14 20.93 -51.27
N ALA A 5 4.93 20.91 -51.84
CA ALA A 5 4.00 22.04 -51.77
C ALA A 5 3.57 22.38 -50.32
N ASN A 6 3.49 21.36 -49.47
CA ASN A 6 3.07 21.49 -48.06
C ASN A 6 4.24 21.55 -47.07
N LYS A 7 5.48 21.73 -47.54
CA LYS A 7 6.71 21.74 -46.70
C LYS A 7 6.90 20.47 -45.87
N GLY A 8 6.36 19.35 -46.34
CA GLY A 8 6.51 18.03 -45.72
C GLY A 8 7.72 17.27 -46.27
N TYR A 9 7.67 15.95 -46.16
CA TYR A 9 8.69 15.03 -46.67
C TYR A 9 8.04 13.81 -47.31
N TYR A 10 8.80 13.07 -48.12
CA TYR A 10 8.33 11.88 -48.81
C TYR A 10 9.19 10.69 -48.39
N PHE A 11 8.55 9.58 -48.01
CA PHE A 11 9.19 8.31 -47.69
C PHE A 11 8.49 7.18 -48.44
N GLU A 12 9.27 6.22 -48.93
CA GLU A 12 8.77 5.00 -49.57
C GLU A 12 8.93 3.82 -48.60
N ILE A 13 7.93 2.95 -48.49
CA ILE A 13 8.00 1.74 -47.64
C ILE A 13 7.96 0.51 -48.56
N PRO A 14 9.11 0.05 -49.09
CA PRO A 14 9.15 -1.07 -50.02
C PRO A 14 9.06 -2.44 -49.33
N SER A 15 9.28 -2.52 -48.01
CA SER A 15 9.29 -3.77 -47.25
C SER A 15 8.93 -3.56 -45.78
N ILE A 16 8.64 -4.65 -45.07
CA ILE A 16 8.36 -4.64 -43.63
C ILE A 16 9.54 -4.08 -42.83
N GLY A 17 10.78 -4.35 -43.25
CA GLY A 17 11.99 -3.84 -42.59
C GLY A 17 12.14 -2.32 -42.69
N ALA A 18 11.57 -1.69 -43.72
CA ALA A 18 11.61 -0.24 -43.92
C ALA A 18 10.58 0.51 -43.05
N ILE A 19 9.56 -0.18 -42.52
CA ILE A 19 8.49 0.45 -41.72
C ILE A 19 9.08 1.15 -40.50
N ARG A 20 9.91 0.46 -39.72
CA ARG A 20 10.42 0.97 -38.44
C ARG A 20 11.20 2.28 -38.57
N ILE A 21 11.99 2.41 -39.63
CA ILE A 21 12.84 3.59 -39.86
C ILE A 21 11.99 4.72 -40.41
N ASN A 22 11.26 4.47 -41.50
CA ASN A 22 10.58 5.53 -42.25
C ASN A 22 9.37 6.11 -41.51
N THR A 23 8.77 5.35 -40.58
CA THR A 23 7.67 5.86 -39.74
C THR A 23 8.15 6.73 -38.57
N GLN A 24 9.45 6.80 -38.29
CA GLN A 24 10.03 7.63 -37.22
C GLN A 24 10.75 8.87 -37.75
N GLU A 25 11.26 8.83 -38.99
CA GLU A 25 12.06 9.91 -39.61
C GLU A 25 11.31 11.25 -39.79
N TYR A 26 9.98 11.27 -39.72
CA TYR A 26 9.22 12.53 -39.81
C TYR A 26 9.57 13.52 -38.68
N LEU A 27 10.10 13.03 -37.55
CA LEU A 27 10.57 13.87 -36.42
C LEU A 27 11.71 14.81 -36.82
N ASP A 28 12.56 14.43 -37.79
CA ASP A 28 13.64 15.29 -38.29
C ASP A 28 13.12 16.53 -39.02
N VAL A 29 11.91 16.43 -39.58
CA VAL A 29 11.24 17.55 -40.24
C VAL A 29 10.57 18.45 -39.19
N LEU A 30 9.89 17.84 -38.21
CA LEU A 30 9.24 18.55 -37.11
C LEU A 30 10.22 19.25 -36.17
N GLY A 31 11.45 18.74 -36.05
CA GLY A 31 12.49 19.33 -35.21
C GLY A 31 13.12 20.62 -35.76
N ARG A 32 12.97 20.93 -37.06
CA ARG A 32 13.67 22.07 -37.69
C ARG A 32 13.35 23.43 -37.06
N PRO A 33 12.07 23.79 -36.79
CA PRO A 33 11.74 25.05 -36.13
C PRO A 33 12.30 25.12 -34.70
N MET A 34 12.38 23.99 -34.00
CA MET A 34 12.94 23.89 -32.66
C MET A 34 14.45 24.20 -32.65
N VAL A 35 15.20 23.66 -33.63
CA VAL A 35 16.64 23.98 -33.79
C VAL A 35 16.85 25.47 -34.08
N LEU A 36 16.02 26.05 -34.94
CA LEU A 36 16.08 27.47 -35.29
C LEU A 36 15.73 28.41 -34.12
N ALA A 37 14.90 27.97 -33.18
CA ALA A 37 14.60 28.72 -31.96
C ALA A 37 15.80 28.81 -30.99
N GLY A 38 16.86 28.03 -31.21
CA GLY A 38 18.12 28.13 -30.50
C GLY A 38 17.97 27.87 -29.00
N VAL A 39 18.61 28.71 -28.17
CA VAL A 39 18.65 28.51 -26.70
C VAL A 39 17.25 28.47 -26.08
N LYS A 40 16.25 29.15 -26.65
CA LYS A 40 14.88 29.14 -26.13
C LYS A 40 14.22 27.77 -26.18
N ALA A 41 14.61 26.92 -27.12
CA ALA A 41 14.10 25.55 -27.27
C ALA A 41 14.83 24.53 -26.38
N LYS A 42 15.92 24.92 -25.71
CA LYS A 42 16.63 24.04 -24.77
C LYS A 42 15.97 24.09 -23.40
N GLN A 43 14.82 23.44 -23.30
CA GLN A 43 14.11 23.24 -22.05
C GLN A 43 14.14 21.76 -21.68
N VAL A 44 14.36 21.46 -20.40
CA VAL A 44 14.30 20.08 -19.93
C VAL A 44 12.84 19.66 -19.92
N GLN A 45 12.54 18.53 -20.56
CA GLN A 45 11.21 17.92 -20.53
C GLN A 45 11.27 16.57 -19.85
N TRP A 46 10.29 16.28 -19.00
CA TRP A 46 10.17 15.00 -18.32
C TRP A 46 9.22 14.10 -19.09
N THR A 47 9.61 12.83 -19.23
CA THR A 47 8.75 11.80 -19.81
C THR A 47 7.72 11.31 -18.78
N ASN A 48 6.66 10.66 -19.28
CA ASN A 48 5.76 9.88 -18.43
C ASN A 48 6.52 8.72 -17.78
N VAL A 49 5.98 8.17 -16.70
CA VAL A 49 6.54 6.98 -16.05
C VAL A 49 6.61 5.81 -17.04
N TYR A 50 7.74 5.12 -17.10
CA TYR A 50 7.89 3.91 -17.91
C TYR A 50 8.83 2.91 -17.21
N LEU A 51 8.84 1.67 -17.69
CA LEU A 51 9.77 0.64 -17.21
C LEU A 51 11.12 0.79 -17.90
N ASP A 52 12.17 0.96 -17.11
CA ASP A 52 13.52 1.07 -17.63
C ASP A 52 13.94 -0.19 -18.40
N ALA A 53 14.64 0.03 -19.52
CA ALA A 53 15.10 -1.03 -20.42
C ALA A 53 16.22 -1.90 -19.80
N LEU A 54 16.92 -1.39 -18.79
CA LEU A 54 17.95 -2.11 -18.02
C LEU A 54 17.40 -2.67 -16.69
N GLU A 55 16.07 -2.75 -16.57
CA GLU A 55 15.36 -3.35 -15.42
C GLU A 55 15.60 -2.61 -14.09
N LEU A 56 15.92 -1.31 -14.11
CA LEU A 56 15.95 -0.46 -12.88
C LEU A 56 14.57 -0.28 -12.22
N GLY A 57 13.49 -0.61 -12.93
CA GLY A 57 12.11 -0.46 -12.46
C GLY A 57 11.41 0.73 -13.12
N LEU A 58 10.51 1.38 -12.38
CA LEU A 58 9.78 2.55 -12.89
C LEU A 58 10.65 3.81 -12.81
N VAL A 59 10.82 4.48 -13.93
CA VAL A 59 11.65 5.69 -14.07
C VAL A 59 10.92 6.79 -14.82
N ILE A 60 11.44 8.02 -14.66
CA ILE A 60 11.19 9.14 -15.55
C ILE A 60 12.52 9.66 -16.10
N THR A 61 12.52 10.13 -17.34
CA THR A 61 13.72 10.68 -17.99
C THR A 61 13.55 12.17 -18.22
N GLY A 62 14.51 12.96 -17.71
CA GLY A 62 14.69 14.35 -18.11
C GLY A 62 15.45 14.40 -19.43
N THR A 63 14.85 14.98 -20.47
CA THR A 63 15.41 15.03 -21.83
C THR A 63 15.79 16.44 -22.26
N LEU A 64 16.85 16.55 -23.06
CA LEU A 64 17.30 17.81 -23.66
C LEU A 64 17.82 17.58 -25.09
N PRO A 65 17.35 18.34 -26.10
CA PRO A 65 17.80 18.18 -27.47
C PRO A 65 19.19 18.79 -27.70
N VAL A 66 20.02 18.09 -28.48
CA VAL A 66 21.36 18.54 -28.88
C VAL A 66 21.32 18.97 -30.34
N PHE A 67 21.63 20.23 -30.60
CA PHE A 67 21.55 20.81 -31.94
C PHE A 67 22.87 20.70 -32.70
N ASN A 68 22.79 20.48 -34.01
CA ASN A 68 23.95 20.57 -34.87
C ASN A 68 24.25 22.05 -35.18
N LEU A 69 25.36 22.56 -34.66
CA LEU A 69 25.76 23.97 -34.82
C LEU A 69 26.70 24.22 -36.00
N THR A 70 26.96 23.20 -36.83
CA THR A 70 27.79 23.35 -38.03
C THR A 70 27.10 24.26 -39.05
N LYS A 71 27.92 25.05 -39.76
CA LYS A 71 27.47 25.96 -40.81
C LYS A 71 27.98 25.47 -42.17
N ASP A 72 27.13 25.59 -43.19
CA ASP A 72 27.54 25.32 -44.56
C ASP A 72 28.47 26.43 -45.10
N ALA A 73 29.03 26.22 -46.30
CA ALA A 73 29.89 27.20 -46.97
C ALA A 73 29.17 28.53 -47.30
N SER A 74 27.84 28.55 -47.23
CA SER A 74 26.99 29.73 -47.45
C SER A 74 26.62 30.44 -46.13
N GLY A 75 27.10 29.95 -44.98
CA GLY A 75 26.83 30.49 -43.66
C GLY A 75 25.51 30.05 -43.02
N ASN A 76 24.73 29.18 -43.68
CA ASN A 76 23.49 28.64 -43.13
C ASN A 76 23.78 27.57 -42.10
N GLN A 77 23.08 27.65 -40.97
CA GLN A 77 23.22 26.69 -39.89
C GLN A 77 22.38 25.44 -40.15
N ASN A 78 22.93 24.27 -39.80
CA ASN A 78 22.20 23.01 -39.91
C ASN A 78 20.93 23.04 -39.06
N GLN A 79 19.84 22.51 -39.61
CA GLN A 79 18.50 22.55 -39.01
C GLN A 79 18.09 21.23 -38.35
N LEU A 80 19.04 20.30 -38.18
CA LEU A 80 18.81 18.99 -37.60
C LEU A 80 19.39 18.91 -36.19
N ILE A 81 18.78 18.06 -35.37
CA ILE A 81 19.34 17.67 -34.09
C ILE A 81 20.44 16.63 -34.32
N LEU A 82 21.46 16.63 -33.47
CA LEU A 82 22.42 15.52 -33.38
C LEU A 82 21.80 14.33 -32.64
N GLY A 83 20.87 14.60 -31.72
CA GLY A 83 20.18 13.62 -30.91
C GLY A 83 19.56 14.26 -29.68
N VAL A 84 19.15 13.43 -28.72
CA VAL A 84 18.59 13.82 -27.44
C VAL A 84 19.44 13.21 -26.32
N MET A 85 19.80 14.02 -25.33
CA MET A 85 20.40 13.53 -24.09
C MET A 85 19.29 13.30 -23.06
N GLY A 86 19.39 12.19 -22.32
CA GLY A 86 18.44 11.83 -21.27
C GLY A 86 19.17 11.49 -19.97
N ILE A 87 18.56 11.80 -18.84
CA ILE A 87 18.96 11.32 -17.52
C ILE A 87 17.76 10.73 -16.79
N ASP A 88 17.91 9.51 -16.28
CA ASP A 88 16.85 8.80 -15.59
C ASP A 88 16.82 9.12 -14.10
N VAL A 89 15.61 9.21 -13.57
CA VAL A 89 15.32 9.32 -12.15
C VAL A 89 14.39 8.16 -11.78
N SER A 90 14.83 7.32 -10.85
CA SER A 90 14.01 6.23 -10.33
C SER A 90 12.88 6.77 -9.48
N LEU A 91 11.68 6.19 -9.62
CA LEU A 91 10.57 6.49 -8.71
C LEU A 91 10.87 6.09 -7.26
N GLU A 92 11.82 5.17 -7.01
CA GLU A 92 12.26 4.87 -5.65
C GLU A 92 12.98 6.06 -5.00
N ASP A 93 13.76 6.82 -5.77
CA ASP A 93 14.44 8.01 -5.27
C ASP A 93 13.43 9.14 -5.00
N VAL A 94 12.40 9.28 -5.83
CA VAL A 94 11.28 10.21 -5.57
C VAL A 94 10.50 9.78 -4.31
N LYS A 95 10.26 8.49 -4.10
CA LYS A 95 9.61 7.95 -2.90
C LYS A 95 10.42 8.22 -1.63
N ARG A 96 11.75 8.24 -1.70
CA ARG A 96 12.61 8.59 -0.54
C ARG A 96 12.43 10.04 -0.08
N LEU A 97 12.04 10.94 -0.98
CA LEU A 97 11.74 12.34 -0.66
C LEU A 97 10.35 12.54 -0.05
N THR A 98 9.49 11.51 -0.06
CA THR A 98 8.10 11.56 0.40
C THR A 98 7.88 10.56 1.55
N PRO A 99 8.38 10.84 2.77
CA PRO A 99 8.38 9.87 3.87
C PRO A 99 6.94 9.57 4.33
N ARG A 100 6.50 8.31 4.15
CA ARG A 100 5.14 7.85 4.49
C ARG A 100 4.90 7.59 5.98
N TYR A 101 5.93 7.21 6.74
CA TYR A 101 5.78 6.78 8.14
C TYR A 101 5.37 7.90 9.10
N THR A 102 5.48 9.16 8.68
CA THR A 102 5.02 10.32 9.47
C THR A 102 3.55 10.67 9.20
N LEU A 103 3.02 10.28 8.03
CA LEU A 103 1.61 10.50 7.66
C LEU A 103 0.67 9.44 8.27
N GLY A 104 1.22 8.36 8.79
CA GLY A 104 0.46 7.22 9.28
C GLY A 104 0.04 6.25 8.17
N PRO A 105 -0.61 5.13 8.54
CA PRO A 105 -0.84 3.98 7.66
C PRO A 105 -1.80 4.25 6.50
N ASN A 106 -2.72 5.18 6.74
CA ASN A 106 -3.78 5.56 5.83
C ASN A 106 -3.47 6.87 5.12
N GLY A 107 -2.35 7.54 5.44
CA GLY A 107 -1.90 8.74 4.77
C GLY A 107 -0.91 8.43 3.63
N TYR A 108 -0.94 9.22 2.57
CA TYR A 108 -0.05 9.03 1.43
C TYR A 108 0.18 10.32 0.65
N TYR A 109 1.24 10.33 -0.15
CA TYR A 109 1.48 11.36 -1.16
C TYR A 109 1.06 10.85 -2.52
N PHE A 110 0.59 11.75 -3.38
CA PHE A 110 0.49 11.50 -4.79
C PHE A 110 0.93 12.72 -5.60
N ALA A 111 1.43 12.49 -6.80
CA ALA A 111 1.85 13.56 -7.69
C ALA A 111 1.26 13.32 -9.08
N ILE A 112 0.85 14.40 -9.76
CA ILE A 112 0.29 14.33 -11.11
C ILE A 112 1.06 15.24 -12.07
N ASP A 113 1.07 14.84 -13.33
CA ASP A 113 1.52 15.68 -14.45
C ASP A 113 0.38 16.62 -14.93
N PRO A 114 0.66 17.55 -15.88
CA PRO A 114 -0.37 18.43 -16.47
C PRO A 114 -1.47 17.71 -17.26
N ASN A 115 -1.27 16.42 -17.59
CA ASN A 115 -2.29 15.62 -18.25
C ASN A 115 -3.20 14.90 -17.23
N GLY A 116 -2.82 14.88 -15.95
CA GLY A 116 -3.50 14.18 -14.86
C GLY A 116 -3.00 12.75 -14.61
N TYR A 117 -1.93 12.32 -15.28
CA TYR A 117 -1.28 11.04 -15.02
C TYR A 117 -0.50 11.08 -13.71
N VAL A 118 -0.61 10.01 -12.92
CA VAL A 118 0.09 9.92 -11.64
C VAL A 118 1.56 9.57 -11.83
N LEU A 119 2.43 10.40 -11.28
CA LEU A 119 3.86 10.15 -11.13
C LEU A 119 4.15 9.31 -9.88
N LEU A 120 3.42 9.59 -8.80
CA LEU A 120 3.54 8.91 -7.51
C LEU A 120 2.13 8.59 -7.03
N HIS A 121 1.85 7.33 -6.72
CA HIS A 121 0.59 6.91 -6.07
C HIS A 121 0.74 5.50 -5.48
N PRO A 122 0.09 5.15 -4.35
CA PRO A 122 0.15 3.79 -3.79
C PRO A 122 -0.34 2.69 -4.76
N ASN A 123 -1.33 3.02 -5.60
CA ASN A 123 -1.91 2.10 -6.59
C ASN A 123 -1.16 2.12 -7.96
N LEU A 124 -0.07 2.88 -8.09
CA LEU A 124 0.74 2.88 -9.31
C LEU A 124 1.60 1.61 -9.35
N GLN A 125 1.23 0.67 -10.21
CA GLN A 125 1.96 -0.57 -10.44
C GLN A 125 2.10 -0.84 -11.95
N PRO A 126 3.21 -1.47 -12.40
CA PRO A 126 3.36 -1.85 -13.79
C PRO A 126 2.37 -2.96 -14.15
N LYS A 127 1.48 -2.71 -15.13
CA LYS A 127 0.49 -3.70 -15.60
C LYS A 127 1.14 -4.91 -16.30
N ASN A 128 2.26 -4.69 -16.99
CA ASN A 128 3.01 -5.75 -17.67
C ASN A 128 4.51 -5.43 -17.65
N PRO A 129 5.34 -6.23 -16.96
CA PRO A 129 6.78 -5.97 -16.83
C PRO A 129 7.56 -6.09 -18.15
N LYS A 130 6.94 -6.58 -19.22
CA LYS A 130 7.57 -6.73 -20.55
C LYS A 130 7.13 -5.69 -21.59
N SER A 131 6.22 -4.79 -21.23
CA SER A 131 5.75 -3.77 -22.17
C SER A 131 6.73 -2.60 -22.24
N GLN A 132 6.95 -2.09 -23.44
CA GLN A 132 7.66 -0.82 -23.68
C GLN A 132 6.72 0.40 -23.62
N GLU A 133 5.43 0.17 -23.39
CA GLU A 133 4.45 1.25 -23.26
C GLU A 133 4.63 2.01 -21.95
N PRO A 134 4.46 3.34 -21.95
CA PRO A 134 4.51 4.12 -20.74
C PRO A 134 3.36 3.74 -19.80
N VAL A 135 3.63 3.75 -18.50
CA VAL A 135 2.66 3.49 -17.44
C VAL A 135 1.88 4.77 -17.17
N THR A 136 0.86 5.00 -17.99
CA THR A 136 -0.04 6.16 -17.91
C THR A 136 -1.30 5.78 -17.14
N LEU A 137 -1.25 5.93 -15.81
CA LEU A 137 -2.40 5.76 -14.93
C LEU A 137 -2.93 7.15 -14.58
N ASP A 138 -4.21 7.45 -14.83
CA ASP A 138 -4.82 8.71 -14.38
C ASP A 138 -5.10 8.64 -12.87
N PHE A 139 -5.09 9.79 -12.20
CA PHE A 139 -5.54 9.92 -10.82
C PHE A 139 -6.98 9.40 -10.62
N LEU A 140 -7.89 9.69 -11.55
CA LEU A 140 -9.29 9.24 -11.46
C LEU A 140 -9.47 7.74 -11.69
N ASP A 141 -8.48 7.07 -12.29
CA ASP A 141 -8.43 5.61 -12.41
C ASP A 141 -7.71 4.97 -11.21
N ALA A 142 -6.75 5.68 -10.62
CA ALA A 142 -5.97 5.22 -9.48
C ALA A 142 -6.81 5.17 -8.19
N GLU A 143 -7.83 6.01 -8.08
CA GLU A 143 -8.77 6.05 -6.96
C GLU A 143 -10.22 5.95 -7.45
N LEU A 144 -11.17 5.65 -6.54
CA LEU A 144 -12.58 5.74 -6.89
C LEU A 144 -12.96 7.19 -7.19
N GLU A 145 -13.48 7.41 -8.40
CA GLU A 145 -13.87 8.72 -8.93
C GLU A 145 -14.96 9.38 -8.08
N ASN A 146 -14.86 10.70 -7.95
CA ASN A 146 -15.80 11.56 -7.25
C ASN A 146 -15.76 12.96 -7.88
N GLU A 147 -16.90 13.64 -8.00
CA GLU A 147 -16.98 15.01 -8.52
C GLU A 147 -15.96 15.96 -7.85
N ILE A 148 -15.79 15.84 -6.53
CA ILE A 148 -14.83 16.65 -5.78
C ILE A 148 -13.38 16.30 -6.15
N LYS A 149 -13.08 15.04 -6.45
CA LYS A 149 -11.73 14.62 -6.90
C LYS A 149 -11.43 15.12 -8.30
N VAL A 150 -12.43 15.23 -9.18
CA VAL A 150 -12.29 15.86 -10.50
C VAL A 150 -11.90 17.33 -10.35
N GLU A 151 -12.53 18.06 -9.43
CA GLU A 151 -12.17 19.45 -9.12
C GLU A 151 -10.74 19.57 -8.56
N ILE A 152 -10.34 18.67 -7.64
CA ILE A 152 -8.97 18.63 -7.08
C ILE A 152 -7.96 18.38 -8.22
N ARG A 153 -8.21 17.39 -9.07
CA ARG A 153 -7.37 17.09 -10.24
C ARG A 153 -7.22 18.29 -11.15
N HIS A 154 -8.32 18.97 -11.48
CA HIS A 154 -8.31 20.17 -12.31
C HIS A 154 -7.49 21.30 -11.68
N SER A 155 -7.71 21.60 -10.40
CA SER A 155 -6.97 22.64 -9.67
C SER A 155 -5.46 22.34 -9.63
N MET A 156 -5.08 21.07 -9.45
CA MET A 156 -3.68 20.64 -9.51
C MET A 156 -3.05 20.78 -10.90
N ILE A 157 -3.79 20.49 -11.98
CA ILE A 157 -3.33 20.65 -13.37
C ILE A 157 -3.12 22.13 -13.71
N GLU A 158 -3.99 23.01 -13.24
CA GLU A 158 -3.84 24.47 -13.41
C GLU A 158 -2.71 25.07 -12.54
N GLY A 159 -2.05 24.25 -11.72
CA GLY A 159 -0.92 24.67 -10.89
C GLY A 159 -1.33 25.49 -9.65
N GLU A 160 -2.56 25.32 -9.18
CA GLU A 160 -3.06 26.01 -8.00
C GLU A 160 -2.70 25.29 -6.69
N ASN A 161 -2.79 26.01 -5.58
CA ASN A 161 -2.68 25.44 -4.24
C ASN A 161 -4.08 25.26 -3.64
N GLY A 162 -4.28 24.23 -2.84
CA GLY A 162 -5.57 24.05 -2.18
C GLY A 162 -5.58 23.00 -1.09
N GLU A 163 -6.67 23.03 -0.32
CA GLU A 163 -7.01 22.02 0.67
C GLU A 163 -8.50 21.73 0.56
N LYS A 164 -8.87 20.44 0.61
CA LYS A 164 -10.27 20.01 0.59
C LYS A 164 -10.47 18.74 1.38
N THR A 165 -11.45 18.75 2.28
CA THR A 165 -11.91 17.56 2.98
C THR A 165 -13.07 16.91 2.24
N VAL A 166 -12.96 15.61 1.99
CA VAL A 166 -13.87 14.83 1.16
C VAL A 166 -14.34 13.60 1.93
N HIS A 167 -15.64 13.33 1.89
CA HIS A 167 -16.20 12.05 2.27
C HIS A 167 -16.16 11.12 1.06
N THR A 168 -15.25 10.15 1.06
CA THR A 168 -14.98 9.29 -0.10
C THR A 168 -15.05 7.81 0.27
N LEU A 169 -15.30 6.99 -0.75
CA LEU A 169 -15.08 5.56 -0.70
C LEU A 169 -13.58 5.28 -0.84
N ILE A 170 -13.09 4.32 -0.08
CA ILE A 170 -11.68 3.91 -0.01
C ILE A 170 -11.65 2.41 -0.31
N LYS A 171 -11.02 2.06 -1.43
CA LYS A 171 -10.76 0.66 -1.79
C LYS A 171 -9.75 0.08 -0.79
N SER A 172 -10.03 -1.10 -0.25
CA SER A 172 -9.09 -1.80 0.63
C SER A 172 -7.85 -2.27 -0.13
N TYR A 173 -6.75 -2.50 0.58
CA TYR A 173 -5.48 -2.89 -0.02
C TYR A 173 -5.54 -4.25 -0.74
N ASP A 174 -6.35 -5.17 -0.22
CA ASP A 174 -6.63 -6.49 -0.78
C ASP A 174 -7.74 -6.48 -1.84
N GLU A 175 -8.28 -5.30 -2.17
CA GLU A 175 -9.32 -5.10 -3.18
C GLU A 175 -10.66 -5.80 -2.92
N ARG A 176 -10.87 -6.32 -1.71
CA ARG A 176 -12.08 -7.05 -1.32
C ARG A 176 -13.16 -6.19 -0.69
N TYR A 177 -12.81 -5.03 -0.15
CA TYR A 177 -13.71 -4.18 0.61
C TYR A 177 -13.65 -2.73 0.14
N ILE A 178 -14.73 -1.99 0.44
CA ILE A 178 -14.82 -0.57 0.23
C ILE A 178 -15.30 0.05 1.54
N ASP A 179 -14.44 0.84 2.18
CA ASP A 179 -14.80 1.57 3.39
C ASP A 179 -15.18 3.01 3.03
N LYS A 180 -16.13 3.59 3.78
CA LYS A 180 -16.41 5.04 3.70
C LYS A 180 -15.53 5.76 4.71
N GLY A 181 -14.78 6.77 4.26
CA GLY A 181 -13.91 7.54 5.15
C GLY A 181 -13.84 9.02 4.79
N ILE A 182 -13.32 9.80 5.73
CA ILE A 182 -13.05 11.23 5.55
C ILE A 182 -11.56 11.37 5.22
N ARG A 183 -11.26 12.13 4.17
CA ARG A 183 -9.91 12.40 3.71
C ARG A 183 -9.73 13.88 3.46
N THR A 184 -8.68 14.47 4.01
CA THR A 184 -8.24 15.82 3.65
C THR A 184 -7.13 15.71 2.63
N TYR A 185 -7.38 16.27 1.45
CA TYR A 185 -6.42 16.41 0.36
C TYR A 185 -5.83 17.82 0.45
N THR A 186 -4.50 17.93 0.40
CA THR A 186 -3.79 19.21 0.34
C THR A 186 -2.79 19.14 -0.80
N TRP A 187 -2.78 20.13 -1.70
CA TRP A 187 -1.95 20.11 -2.91
C TRP A 187 -1.24 21.44 -3.20
N THR A 188 -0.13 21.34 -3.92
CA THR A 188 0.74 22.47 -4.29
C THR A 188 1.58 22.13 -5.55
N PRO A 189 1.86 23.09 -6.45
CA PRO A 189 2.73 22.85 -7.59
C PRO A 189 4.19 22.66 -7.15
N VAL A 190 4.92 21.80 -7.87
CA VAL A 190 6.36 21.57 -7.65
C VAL A 190 7.16 22.60 -8.43
N ASN A 191 7.72 23.57 -7.71
CA ASN A 191 8.51 24.66 -8.29
C ASN A 191 9.61 24.14 -9.23
N GLY A 192 9.63 24.68 -10.46
CA GLY A 192 10.64 24.35 -11.48
C GLY A 192 10.27 23.13 -12.34
N THR A 193 9.08 22.56 -12.17
CA THR A 193 8.53 21.50 -13.02
C THR A 193 7.04 21.75 -13.26
N ASP A 194 6.44 21.00 -14.18
CA ASP A 194 4.99 21.05 -14.45
C ASP A 194 4.20 20.07 -13.57
N TYR A 195 4.83 19.44 -12.58
CA TYR A 195 4.17 18.51 -11.67
C TYR A 195 3.47 19.23 -10.52
N SER A 196 2.39 18.63 -10.02
CA SER A 196 1.73 19.04 -8.78
C SER A 196 1.75 17.89 -7.77
N LEU A 197 2.09 18.20 -6.52
CA LEU A 197 2.20 17.24 -5.42
C LEU A 197 1.07 17.46 -4.43
N ALA A 198 0.47 16.36 -3.98
CA ALA A 198 -0.56 16.35 -2.96
C ALA A 198 -0.26 15.36 -1.84
N SER A 199 -0.81 15.64 -0.68
CA SER A 199 -0.87 14.74 0.48
C SER A 199 -2.32 14.46 0.85
N VAL A 200 -2.58 13.23 1.27
CA VAL A 200 -3.90 12.76 1.70
C VAL A 200 -3.78 12.25 3.12
N LEU A 201 -4.59 12.80 4.03
CA LEU A 201 -4.59 12.43 5.44
C LEU A 201 -6.02 12.14 5.93
N PRO A 202 -6.22 11.08 6.73
CA PRO A 202 -7.45 10.95 7.53
C PRO A 202 -7.40 11.92 8.74
N PRO A 203 -8.55 12.33 9.29
CA PRO A 203 -8.60 13.19 10.48
C PRO A 203 -7.84 12.64 11.70
N SER A 204 -7.73 11.32 11.84
CA SER A 204 -7.02 10.67 12.94
C SER A 204 -5.49 10.74 12.85
N SER A 205 -4.93 11.10 11.68
CA SER A 205 -3.48 11.15 11.44
C SER A 205 -2.91 12.57 11.48
N THR A 206 -3.64 13.54 12.03
CA THR A 206 -3.14 14.92 12.21
C THR A 206 -2.02 15.01 13.26
N TYR A 207 -1.92 14.01 14.13
CA TYR A 207 -0.90 13.90 15.17
C TYR A 207 -0.25 12.52 15.08
N TYR A 208 1.05 12.47 15.40
CA TYR A 208 1.83 11.23 15.43
C TYR A 208 2.65 11.14 16.71
N ILE A 209 3.06 9.93 17.06
CA ILE A 209 3.89 9.67 18.23
C ILE A 209 5.36 9.70 17.80
N LYS A 210 6.16 10.49 18.51
CA LYS A 210 7.62 10.47 18.40
C LYS A 210 8.20 10.00 19.73
N ALA A 211 8.78 8.82 19.74
CA ALA A 211 9.41 8.20 20.90
C ALA A 211 10.65 9.01 21.32
N LYS A 212 10.68 9.38 22.60
CA LYS A 212 11.85 9.98 23.26
C LYS A 212 12.45 8.97 24.21
N LEU A 213 13.04 7.92 23.65
CA LEU A 213 13.77 6.89 24.41
C LEU A 213 15.24 7.30 24.47
N GLU A 214 15.63 8.02 25.52
CA GLU A 214 17.02 8.46 25.70
C GLU A 214 17.82 7.52 26.63
N GLU A 215 17.11 6.78 27.49
CA GLU A 215 17.74 5.88 28.46
C GLU A 215 18.12 4.52 27.84
N ALA A 216 19.42 4.22 27.84
CA ALA A 216 19.95 2.97 27.29
C ALA A 216 19.37 1.71 27.95
N ILE A 217 19.08 1.76 29.26
CA ILE A 217 18.49 0.63 30.01
C ILE A 217 17.09 0.31 29.49
N THR A 218 16.28 1.35 29.26
CA THR A 218 14.91 1.21 28.75
C THR A 218 14.91 0.69 27.31
N GLN A 219 15.82 1.19 26.46
CA GLN A 219 16.01 0.68 25.09
C GLN A 219 16.40 -0.80 25.08
N ALA A 220 17.37 -1.21 25.91
CA ALA A 220 17.83 -2.59 25.99
C ALA A 220 16.72 -3.54 26.47
N LYS A 221 15.95 -3.13 27.48
CA LYS A 221 14.80 -3.90 27.97
C LYS A 221 13.72 -4.11 26.90
N HIS A 222 13.45 -3.07 26.10
CA HIS A 222 12.48 -3.18 25.01
C HIS A 222 12.99 -4.07 23.88
N LEU A 223 14.29 -4.02 23.57
CA LEU A 223 14.94 -4.90 22.58
C LEU A 223 14.90 -6.37 23.01
N GLU A 224 15.13 -6.66 24.30
CA GLU A 224 15.02 -8.03 24.84
C GLU A 224 13.63 -8.63 24.60
N SER A 225 12.58 -7.79 24.60
CA SER A 225 11.20 -8.24 24.43
C SER A 225 10.85 -8.75 23.03
N ILE A 226 11.71 -8.49 22.03
CA ILE A 226 11.55 -8.98 20.64
C ILE A 226 12.52 -10.09 20.29
N MET A 227 13.34 -10.56 21.25
CA MET A 227 14.24 -11.69 21.03
C MET A 227 13.45 -13.00 20.87
N PRO A 228 13.77 -13.84 19.87
CA PRO A 228 13.06 -15.10 19.62
C PRO A 228 12.98 -16.04 20.83
N ASP A 229 14.02 -16.06 21.68
CA ASP A 229 14.08 -16.88 22.90
C ASP A 229 12.96 -16.57 23.90
N ASN A 230 12.42 -15.34 23.85
CA ASN A 230 11.36 -14.90 24.77
C ASN A 230 9.95 -15.18 24.25
N PHE A 231 9.78 -15.63 23.00
CA PHE A 231 8.47 -15.74 22.34
C PHE A 231 7.48 -16.69 23.03
N ASP A 232 7.99 -17.67 23.79
CA ASP A 232 7.13 -18.57 24.57
C ASP A 232 6.36 -17.83 25.68
N THR A 233 6.93 -16.73 26.21
CA THR A 233 6.29 -15.90 27.25
C THR A 233 5.70 -14.60 26.70
N SER A 234 6.35 -14.00 25.71
CA SER A 234 6.03 -12.68 25.18
C SER A 234 5.16 -12.72 23.92
N GLY A 235 4.97 -13.89 23.31
CA GLY A 235 4.32 -14.07 22.02
C GLY A 235 5.29 -13.98 20.84
N TYR A 236 4.89 -14.51 19.69
CA TYR A 236 5.67 -14.42 18.46
C TYR A 236 5.65 -12.99 17.93
N VAL A 237 6.81 -12.45 17.55
CA VAL A 237 6.94 -11.06 17.07
C VAL A 237 7.35 -11.03 15.61
N TYR A 238 6.60 -10.28 14.82
CA TYR A 238 6.98 -9.82 13.50
C TYR A 238 7.43 -8.36 13.56
N VAL A 239 8.46 -8.04 12.76
CA VAL A 239 8.93 -6.67 12.55
C VAL A 239 8.71 -6.27 11.09
N ALA A 240 8.06 -5.13 10.86
CA ALA A 240 7.86 -4.59 9.52
C ALA A 240 9.21 -4.43 8.80
N PRO A 241 9.38 -4.98 7.58
CA PRO A 241 10.63 -4.97 6.83
C PRO A 241 10.96 -3.58 6.25
N ARG A 242 11.27 -2.63 7.12
CA ARG A 242 11.60 -1.24 6.79
C ARG A 242 13.12 -1.07 6.73
N GLU A 243 13.58 -0.09 5.97
CA GLU A 243 14.99 0.30 5.95
C GLU A 243 15.32 1.13 7.22
N TYR A 244 15.55 0.46 8.35
CA TYR A 244 15.87 1.09 9.64
C TYR A 244 17.28 1.69 9.67
N CYS A 245 18.25 1.03 9.05
CA CYS A 245 19.66 1.42 9.01
C CYS A 245 20.29 1.06 7.68
N ASN A 246 21.36 1.77 7.31
CA ASN A 246 22.16 1.41 6.14
C ASN A 246 22.76 0.00 6.30
N GLY A 247 22.54 -0.86 5.32
CA GLY A 247 23.01 -2.26 5.32
C GLY A 247 21.99 -3.28 5.84
N LEU A 248 20.83 -2.85 6.33
CA LEU A 248 19.68 -3.73 6.57
C LEU A 248 18.75 -3.71 5.38
N THR A 249 18.70 -4.79 4.62
CA THR A 249 17.81 -4.92 3.47
C THR A 249 16.46 -5.51 3.87
N PRO A 250 15.33 -4.93 3.42
CA PRO A 250 14.02 -5.55 3.55
C PRO A 250 14.02 -6.98 2.99
N SER A 251 13.40 -7.91 3.71
CA SER A 251 13.30 -9.32 3.30
C SER A 251 11.89 -9.85 3.54
N ASN A 252 11.44 -10.73 2.64
CA ASN A 252 10.16 -11.42 2.76
C ASN A 252 10.16 -12.46 3.90
N ASN A 253 11.34 -12.99 4.26
CA ASN A 253 11.47 -13.90 5.40
C ASN A 253 11.66 -13.06 6.67
N ASN A 254 10.58 -12.91 7.44
CA ASN A 254 10.57 -12.04 8.60
C ASN A 254 11.47 -12.53 9.74
N THR A 255 11.62 -13.84 9.94
CA THR A 255 12.49 -14.39 10.98
C THR A 255 13.94 -14.02 10.72
N ALA A 256 14.40 -14.21 9.47
CA ALA A 256 15.76 -13.80 9.06
C ALA A 256 15.95 -12.29 9.13
N PHE A 257 14.92 -11.51 8.77
CA PHE A 257 14.95 -10.05 8.89
C PHE A 257 15.06 -9.59 10.35
N LEU A 258 14.29 -10.19 11.26
CA LEU A 258 14.30 -9.90 12.68
C LEU A 258 15.67 -10.20 13.30
N GLU A 259 16.25 -11.37 13.00
CA GLU A 259 17.59 -11.72 13.46
C GLU A 259 18.65 -10.72 12.98
N SER A 260 18.57 -10.33 11.70
CA SER A 260 19.46 -9.32 11.12
C SER A 260 19.29 -7.94 11.78
N PHE A 261 18.05 -7.56 12.08
CA PHE A 261 17.72 -6.32 12.78
C PHE A 261 18.30 -6.33 14.20
N ILE A 262 18.06 -7.39 14.99
CA ILE A 262 18.56 -7.51 16.37
C ILE A 262 20.08 -7.45 16.39
N HIS A 263 20.75 -8.22 15.53
CA HIS A 263 22.22 -8.23 15.44
C HIS A 263 22.79 -6.86 15.06
N LEU A 264 22.11 -6.12 14.18
CA LEU A 264 22.55 -4.79 13.78
C LEU A 264 22.42 -3.76 14.91
N ILE A 265 21.29 -3.77 15.62
CA ILE A 265 21.05 -2.85 16.74
C ILE A 265 21.99 -3.14 17.91
N ASP A 266 22.27 -4.41 18.20
CA ASP A 266 23.23 -4.82 19.22
C ASP A 266 24.65 -4.31 18.89
N ARG A 267 25.05 -4.35 17.61
CA ARG A 267 26.37 -3.90 17.17
C ARG A 267 26.52 -2.37 17.03
N GLN A 268 25.52 -1.68 16.47
CA GLN A 268 25.66 -0.25 16.10
C GLN A 268 25.01 0.71 17.09
N THR A 269 24.22 0.23 18.05
CA THR A 269 23.32 1.00 18.92
C THR A 269 22.23 1.76 18.15
N PRO A 270 21.02 1.95 18.73
CA PRO A 270 19.91 2.65 18.07
C PRO A 270 20.20 4.10 17.62
N ASN A 271 21.17 4.76 18.26
CA ASN A 271 21.52 6.17 18.03
C ASN A 271 22.66 6.35 17.00
N SER A 272 23.03 5.29 16.27
CA SER A 272 24.05 5.37 15.22
C SER A 272 23.67 6.38 14.13
N PRO A 273 24.62 7.18 13.59
CA PRO A 273 24.35 8.10 12.50
C PRO A 273 23.93 7.41 11.19
N ASN A 274 24.19 6.10 11.06
CA ASN A 274 23.80 5.29 9.90
C ASN A 274 22.37 4.73 10.01
N CYS A 275 21.63 5.09 11.06
CA CYS A 275 20.32 4.56 11.40
C CYS A 275 19.27 5.67 11.51
N LYS A 276 18.01 5.34 11.17
CA LYS A 276 16.85 6.21 11.34
C LYS A 276 16.36 6.10 12.78
N THR A 277 16.98 6.87 13.68
CA THR A 277 16.77 6.81 15.13
C THR A 277 15.30 6.93 15.55
N ASP A 278 14.54 7.85 14.94
CA ASP A 278 13.12 8.04 15.25
C ASP A 278 12.29 6.77 14.95
N LEU A 279 12.60 6.08 13.85
CA LEU A 279 11.88 4.87 13.43
C LEU A 279 12.17 3.70 14.38
N ILE A 280 13.44 3.53 14.75
CA ILE A 280 13.89 2.47 15.69
C ILE A 280 13.33 2.73 17.08
N ASN A 281 13.38 3.97 17.57
CA ASN A 281 12.85 4.30 18.89
C ASN A 281 11.33 4.11 18.97
N ASN A 282 10.58 4.47 17.92
CA ASN A 282 9.15 4.19 17.85
C ASN A 282 8.87 2.67 17.92
N LEU A 283 9.63 1.87 17.16
CA LEU A 283 9.51 0.41 17.19
C LEU A 283 9.82 -0.18 18.57
N LEU A 284 10.90 0.27 19.22
CA LEU A 284 11.28 -0.21 20.55
C LEU A 284 10.25 0.21 21.60
N LEU A 285 9.69 1.41 21.50
CA LEU A 285 8.62 1.85 22.40
C LEU A 285 7.40 0.92 22.27
N ASP A 286 6.97 0.64 21.04
CA ASP A 286 5.85 -0.26 20.74
C ASP A 286 6.12 -1.69 21.21
N ALA A 287 7.35 -2.18 21.05
CA ALA A 287 7.76 -3.48 21.58
C ALA A 287 7.59 -3.57 23.10
N GLY A 288 7.97 -2.51 23.83
CA GLY A 288 7.78 -2.41 25.28
C GLY A 288 6.32 -2.42 25.71
N PHE A 289 5.45 -1.69 25.01
CA PHE A 289 4.02 -1.67 25.32
C PHE A 289 3.31 -2.99 24.99
N THR A 290 3.61 -3.59 23.84
CA THR A 290 3.01 -4.86 23.41
C THR A 290 3.48 -6.04 24.26
N SER A 291 4.79 -6.15 24.49
CA SER A 291 5.39 -6.31 25.82
C SER A 291 4.50 -6.64 27.03
N GLU A 292 4.21 -5.54 27.70
CA GLU A 292 3.45 -5.45 28.92
C GLU A 292 2.02 -5.97 28.76
N LEU A 293 1.38 -5.73 27.61
CA LEU A 293 0.03 -6.25 27.33
C LEU A 293 -0.02 -7.78 27.40
N VAL A 294 0.95 -8.46 26.78
CA VAL A 294 0.98 -9.93 26.79
C VAL A 294 1.23 -10.44 28.21
N THR A 295 2.29 -9.93 28.83
CA THR A 295 2.77 -10.43 30.13
C THR A 295 1.81 -10.14 31.28
N LYS A 296 1.15 -8.97 31.30
CA LYS A 296 0.25 -8.58 32.38
C LYS A 296 -1.21 -9.00 32.18
N TYR A 297 -1.65 -9.19 30.93
CA TYR A 297 -3.06 -9.43 30.60
C TYR A 297 -3.29 -10.74 29.85
N TRP A 298 -2.76 -10.91 28.63
CA TRP A 298 -3.08 -12.10 27.82
C TRP A 298 -2.56 -13.42 28.38
N SER A 299 -1.44 -13.41 29.09
CA SER A 299 -0.89 -14.60 29.74
C SER A 299 -1.78 -15.15 30.86
N LYS A 300 -2.63 -14.29 31.45
CA LYS A 300 -3.51 -14.62 32.59
C LYS A 300 -4.89 -15.10 32.15
N GLN A 301 -5.17 -15.08 30.84
CA GLN A 301 -6.49 -15.38 30.29
C GLN A 301 -6.40 -16.41 29.16
N LYS A 302 -7.31 -17.38 29.19
CA LYS A 302 -7.51 -18.34 28.10
C LYS A 302 -8.99 -18.35 27.73
N PRO A 303 -9.47 -17.34 26.98
CA PRO A 303 -10.85 -17.30 26.52
C PRO A 303 -11.15 -18.47 25.59
N ASP A 304 -12.30 -19.12 25.80
CA ASP A 304 -12.79 -20.20 24.94
C ASP A 304 -13.17 -19.66 23.55
N GLY A 305 -12.89 -20.45 22.51
CA GLY A 305 -13.18 -20.08 21.12
C GLY A 305 -12.23 -19.04 20.50
N VAL A 306 -11.10 -18.72 21.15
CA VAL A 306 -10.07 -17.82 20.62
C VAL A 306 -8.81 -18.60 20.29
N LEU A 307 -8.46 -18.65 19.00
CA LEU A 307 -7.27 -19.33 18.48
C LEU A 307 -6.00 -18.50 18.70
N ALA A 308 -6.09 -17.19 18.46
CA ALA A 308 -4.96 -16.27 18.58
C ALA A 308 -5.42 -14.89 19.04
N ARG A 309 -4.51 -14.16 19.69
CA ARG A 309 -4.65 -12.72 19.98
C ARG A 309 -3.48 -12.00 19.35
N PHE A 310 -3.72 -10.85 18.75
CA PHE A 310 -2.66 -10.07 18.13
C PHE A 310 -2.79 -8.58 18.40
N VAL A 311 -1.65 -7.91 18.34
CA VAL A 311 -1.53 -6.45 18.36
C VAL A 311 -0.57 -6.06 17.25
N ALA A 312 -1.05 -5.25 16.32
CA ALA A 312 -0.25 -4.63 15.27
C ALA A 312 -0.11 -3.14 15.57
N THR A 313 1.09 -2.58 15.44
CA THR A 313 1.38 -1.19 15.81
C THR A 313 1.87 -0.36 14.64
N ASP A 314 1.78 0.97 14.77
CA ASP A 314 2.24 1.92 13.78
C ASP A 314 3.78 1.87 13.59
N GLY A 315 4.53 1.62 14.67
CA GLY A 315 5.98 1.43 14.68
C GLY A 315 6.46 0.16 13.98
N GLY A 316 5.55 -0.72 13.53
CA GLY A 316 5.89 -1.90 12.74
C GLY A 316 6.07 -3.18 13.56
N ILE A 317 5.60 -3.22 14.81
CA ILE A 317 5.53 -4.47 15.59
C ILE A 317 4.18 -5.13 15.35
N THR A 318 4.18 -6.40 14.98
CA THR A 318 3.00 -7.26 15.11
C THR A 318 3.32 -8.40 16.05
N ARG A 319 2.59 -8.50 17.17
CA ARG A 319 2.81 -9.53 18.18
C ARG A 319 1.60 -10.43 18.29
N ILE A 320 1.83 -11.74 18.20
CA ILE A 320 0.80 -12.78 18.20
C ILE A 320 1.00 -13.69 19.41
N TYR A 321 -0.09 -14.01 20.11
CA TYR A 321 -0.10 -14.92 21.26
C TYR A 321 -1.19 -15.98 21.10
N PRO A 322 -0.90 -17.27 21.35
CA PRO A 322 0.41 -17.84 21.75
C PRO A 322 1.40 -17.98 20.58
N LYS A 323 2.66 -18.34 20.87
CA LYS A 323 3.74 -18.49 19.87
C LYS A 323 3.35 -19.33 18.65
N ARG A 324 2.72 -20.50 18.87
CA ARG A 324 2.26 -21.40 17.80
C ARG A 324 1.36 -20.71 16.79
N ALA A 325 0.46 -19.84 17.24
CA ALA A 325 -0.43 -19.11 16.34
C ALA A 325 0.30 -18.04 15.52
N GLY A 326 1.46 -17.59 15.98
CA GLY A 326 2.34 -16.70 15.23
C GLY A 326 3.09 -17.41 14.10
N GLU A 327 3.48 -18.68 14.28
CA GLU A 327 4.15 -19.48 13.24
C GLU A 327 3.21 -19.75 12.04
N GLU A 328 1.90 -19.83 12.29
CA GLU A 328 0.85 -20.01 11.30
C GLU A 328 0.24 -18.66 10.83
N TRP A 329 0.87 -17.53 11.16
CA TRP A 329 0.36 -16.20 10.81
C TRP A 329 0.65 -15.87 9.34
N THR A 330 -0.39 -15.51 8.60
CA THR A 330 -0.32 -15.29 7.14
C THR A 330 -0.46 -13.84 6.71
N ALA A 331 -0.75 -12.92 7.64
CA ALA A 331 -0.91 -11.51 7.27
C ALA A 331 0.44 -10.84 7.03
N ASN A 332 0.48 -9.84 6.14
CA ASN A 332 1.70 -9.09 5.81
C ASN A 332 2.30 -8.45 7.09
N PRO A 333 3.60 -8.67 7.39
CA PRO A 333 4.26 -8.07 8.54
C PRO A 333 4.46 -6.55 8.42
N GLU A 334 4.43 -5.97 7.22
CA GLU A 334 4.36 -4.51 7.06
C GLU A 334 2.93 -4.05 7.35
N THR A 335 2.75 -3.39 8.50
CA THR A 335 1.44 -2.93 8.98
C THR A 335 0.81 -1.92 8.01
N TYR A 336 1.62 -1.16 7.26
CA TYR A 336 1.15 -0.19 6.26
C TYR A 336 0.70 -0.86 4.95
N GLU A 337 0.84 -2.18 4.84
CA GLU A 337 0.39 -2.99 3.71
C GLU A 337 -0.64 -4.04 4.16
N ALA A 338 -1.05 -4.01 5.43
CA ALA A 338 -2.05 -4.90 5.99
C ALA A 338 -3.46 -4.32 5.84
N SER A 339 -4.35 -5.01 5.11
CA SER A 339 -5.74 -4.58 4.88
C SER A 339 -6.51 -4.42 6.20
N TYR A 340 -6.51 -5.44 7.07
CA TYR A 340 -7.21 -5.41 8.36
C TYR A 340 -6.81 -4.21 9.23
N TYR A 341 -5.52 -3.81 9.17
CA TYR A 341 -4.97 -2.71 9.94
C TYR A 341 -5.54 -1.37 9.47
N LYS A 342 -5.49 -1.11 8.15
CA LYS A 342 -6.05 0.10 7.53
C LYS A 342 -7.56 0.22 7.73
N ARG A 343 -8.30 -0.88 7.54
CA ARG A 343 -9.76 -0.93 7.72
C ARG A 343 -10.15 -0.65 9.16
N SER A 344 -9.42 -1.23 10.12
CA SER A 344 -9.65 -0.99 11.55
C SER A 344 -9.43 0.47 11.95
N LEU A 345 -8.49 1.17 11.31
CA LEU A 345 -8.22 2.59 11.57
C LEU A 345 -9.24 3.54 10.94
N ASN A 346 -9.92 3.10 9.86
CA ASN A 346 -10.98 3.89 9.22
C ASN A 346 -12.33 3.78 9.94
N ASN A 347 -12.53 2.72 10.73
CA ASN A 347 -13.81 2.38 11.34
C ASN A 347 -13.75 2.42 12.87
N ASN A 348 -14.86 2.76 13.53
CA ASN A 348 -14.95 2.84 14.99
C ASN A 348 -15.58 1.59 15.65
N PHE A 349 -15.94 0.58 14.85
CA PHE A 349 -16.52 -0.69 15.28
C PHE A 349 -15.54 -1.86 15.05
N TYR A 350 -15.93 -3.05 15.50
CA TYR A 350 -15.14 -4.26 15.27
C TYR A 350 -15.23 -4.70 13.82
N ILE A 351 -14.08 -4.84 13.16
CA ILE A 351 -13.97 -5.32 11.79
C ILE A 351 -13.70 -6.82 11.78
N PHE A 352 -14.59 -7.57 11.15
CA PHE A 352 -14.41 -8.99 10.87
C PHE A 352 -13.81 -9.13 9.47
N THR A 353 -12.73 -9.88 9.35
CA THR A 353 -12.03 -10.14 8.09
C THR A 353 -12.16 -11.60 7.76
N ALA A 354 -12.85 -11.87 6.65
CA ALA A 354 -12.99 -13.21 6.11
C ALA A 354 -11.61 -13.79 5.70
N PRO A 355 -11.31 -15.06 6.07
CA PRO A 355 -10.05 -15.69 5.72
C PRO A 355 -9.88 -15.77 4.19
N TYR A 356 -8.63 -15.75 3.75
CA TYR A 356 -8.30 -15.98 2.34
C TYR A 356 -8.35 -17.47 2.04
N ILE A 357 -8.85 -17.81 0.86
CA ILE A 357 -8.86 -19.19 0.39
C ILE A 357 -7.62 -19.37 -0.48
N ASN A 358 -6.55 -19.88 0.12
CA ASN A 358 -5.35 -20.22 -0.61
C ASN A 358 -5.56 -21.56 -1.33
N LYS A 359 -5.51 -21.54 -2.66
CA LYS A 359 -5.34 -22.76 -3.46
C LYS A 359 -3.86 -23.14 -3.43
N THR A 360 -3.45 -24.02 -2.53
CA THR A 360 -2.13 -24.67 -2.62
C THR A 360 -2.22 -25.90 -3.53
N TRP A 361 -1.07 -26.27 -4.13
CA TRP A 361 -0.96 -27.38 -5.09
C TRP A 361 -1.36 -28.75 -4.48
N ASP A 362 -1.30 -28.88 -3.14
CA ASP A 362 -1.60 -30.11 -2.37
C ASP A 362 -3.02 -30.17 -1.78
N GLY A 363 -3.92 -29.29 -2.21
CA GLY A 363 -5.32 -29.27 -1.77
C GLY A 363 -5.72 -27.96 -1.10
N ILE A 364 -7.02 -27.78 -0.89
CA ILE A 364 -7.56 -26.58 -0.23
C ILE A 364 -7.13 -26.63 1.23
N GLN A 365 -6.23 -25.73 1.65
CA GLN A 365 -6.01 -25.50 3.08
C GLN A 365 -7.35 -24.99 3.63
N SER A 366 -7.93 -25.75 4.57
CA SER A 366 -9.25 -25.46 5.10
C SER A 366 -9.25 -24.04 5.68
N SER A 367 -10.04 -23.14 5.10
CA SER A 367 -10.18 -21.76 5.59
C SER A 367 -10.66 -21.68 7.04
N ALA A 368 -11.30 -22.77 7.52
CA ALA A 368 -11.73 -22.92 8.90
C ALA A 368 -10.57 -23.08 9.90
N GLU A 369 -9.43 -23.64 9.51
CA GLU A 369 -8.25 -23.79 10.39
C GLU A 369 -7.54 -22.45 10.63
N SER A 370 -7.61 -21.52 9.66
CA SER A 370 -6.98 -20.20 9.78
C SER A 370 -7.71 -19.27 10.77
N GLY A 371 -8.99 -19.57 11.06
CA GLY A 371 -9.88 -18.76 11.88
C GLY A 371 -10.31 -17.45 11.23
N ILE A 372 -11.34 -16.82 11.79
CA ILE A 372 -11.84 -15.51 11.34
C ILE A 372 -11.19 -14.43 12.18
N MET A 373 -10.63 -13.42 11.53
CA MET A 373 -9.96 -12.34 12.24
C MET A 373 -10.97 -11.25 12.62
N ALA A 374 -11.07 -10.91 13.90
CA ALA A 374 -11.78 -9.73 14.38
C ALA A 374 -10.76 -8.71 14.89
N SER A 375 -10.89 -7.45 14.46
CA SER A 375 -9.91 -6.40 14.73
C SER A 375 -10.55 -5.06 15.05
N ARG A 376 -9.87 -4.23 15.83
CA ARG A 376 -10.32 -2.88 16.21
C ARG A 376 -9.14 -1.97 16.52
N ALA A 377 -9.19 -0.73 16.05
CA ALA A 377 -8.22 0.29 16.41
C ALA A 377 -8.31 0.66 17.90
N VAL A 378 -7.14 0.84 18.52
CA VAL A 378 -7.01 1.40 19.86
C VAL A 378 -7.10 2.91 19.73
N GLU A 379 -8.14 3.52 20.28
CA GLU A 379 -8.27 4.98 20.33
C GLU A 379 -7.85 5.49 21.72
N ILE A 380 -6.87 6.39 21.75
CA ILE A 380 -6.44 7.08 22.97
C ILE A 380 -6.57 8.59 22.81
N LYS A 381 -6.76 9.30 23.92
CA LYS A 381 -6.76 10.76 23.97
C LYS A 381 -5.66 11.26 24.88
N VAL A 382 -4.73 12.03 24.33
CA VAL A 382 -3.62 12.66 25.06
C VAL A 382 -3.74 14.17 24.86
N ASP A 383 -3.86 14.95 25.93
CA ASP A 383 -4.01 16.41 25.86
C ASP A 383 -5.09 16.90 24.88
N ARG A 384 -6.25 16.23 24.89
CA ARG A 384 -7.40 16.46 23.97
C ARG A 384 -7.14 16.13 22.50
N LYS A 385 -6.00 15.51 22.16
CA LYS A 385 -5.68 15.00 20.83
C LYS A 385 -6.01 13.51 20.76
N THR A 386 -6.75 13.11 19.75
CA THR A 386 -7.06 11.70 19.48
C THR A 386 -5.92 11.07 18.70
N LEU A 387 -5.50 9.86 19.11
CA LEU A 387 -4.47 9.05 18.44
C LEU A 387 -4.96 7.62 18.31
N MET A 388 -4.50 6.94 17.25
CA MET A 388 -4.76 5.52 17.01
C MET A 388 -3.45 4.75 16.78
N PRO A 389 -2.70 4.41 17.85
CA PRO A 389 -1.33 3.89 17.70
C PRO A 389 -1.24 2.40 17.32
N ALA A 390 -2.31 1.65 17.54
CA ALA A 390 -2.31 0.20 17.36
C ALA A 390 -3.69 -0.33 16.98
N VAL A 391 -3.70 -1.53 16.42
CA VAL A 391 -4.91 -2.33 16.16
C VAL A 391 -4.77 -3.63 16.93
N LEU A 392 -5.77 -3.91 17.77
CA LEU A 392 -5.89 -5.15 18.52
C LEU A 392 -6.84 -6.08 17.79
N GLY A 393 -6.63 -7.38 17.94
CA GLY A 393 -7.58 -8.34 17.41
C GLY A 393 -7.41 -9.76 17.92
N VAL A 394 -8.31 -10.60 17.46
CA VAL A 394 -8.37 -12.03 17.77
C VAL A 394 -8.62 -12.84 16.51
N LYS A 395 -8.09 -14.06 16.46
CA LYS A 395 -8.56 -15.09 15.53
C LYS A 395 -9.55 -15.98 16.27
N ILE A 396 -10.75 -16.07 15.71
CA ILE A 396 -11.89 -16.79 16.28
C ILE A 396 -11.92 -18.21 15.71
N ASP A 397 -12.14 -19.19 16.58
CA ASP A 397 -12.43 -20.57 16.18
C ASP A 397 -13.83 -20.64 15.58
N VAL A 398 -13.88 -20.95 14.30
CA VAL A 398 -15.12 -21.03 13.52
C VAL A 398 -16.07 -22.08 14.10
N ASN A 399 -15.56 -23.25 14.49
CA ASN A 399 -16.40 -24.34 14.98
C ASN A 399 -17.02 -23.97 16.33
N ALA A 400 -16.22 -23.44 17.25
CA ALA A 400 -16.71 -22.98 18.55
C ALA A 400 -17.70 -21.82 18.40
N TRP A 401 -17.48 -20.92 17.43
CA TRP A 401 -18.41 -19.83 17.15
C TRP A 401 -19.74 -20.34 16.61
N MET A 402 -19.71 -21.30 15.68
CA MET A 402 -20.90 -21.93 15.10
C MET A 402 -21.75 -22.67 16.14
N GLU A 403 -21.13 -23.43 17.04
CA GLU A 403 -21.85 -24.13 18.11
C GLU A 403 -22.58 -23.14 19.03
N ASN A 404 -21.92 -22.04 19.38
CA ASN A 404 -22.55 -20.99 20.16
C ASN A 404 -23.69 -20.30 19.40
N PHE A 405 -23.50 -20.01 18.12
CA PHE A 405 -24.53 -19.37 17.29
C PHE A 405 -25.75 -20.27 17.15
N THR A 406 -25.58 -21.53 16.76
CA THR A 406 -26.70 -22.48 16.58
C THR A 406 -27.47 -22.69 17.88
N ARG A 407 -26.80 -22.69 19.04
CA ARG A 407 -27.46 -22.73 20.35
C ARG A 407 -28.25 -21.45 20.68
N ILE A 408 -27.79 -20.28 20.27
CA ILE A 408 -28.46 -18.99 20.53
C ILE A 408 -29.61 -18.77 19.55
N ALA A 409 -29.39 -19.09 18.27
CA ALA A 409 -30.37 -18.94 17.20
C ALA A 409 -31.51 -19.97 17.31
N SER A 410 -31.29 -21.07 18.04
CA SER A 410 -32.35 -22.02 18.39
C SER A 410 -33.26 -21.50 19.50
N ASN A 411 -34.36 -20.88 19.07
CA ASN A 411 -35.40 -20.39 19.95
C ASN A 411 -36.48 -21.45 20.16
N SER A 412 -36.65 -21.91 21.40
CA SER A 412 -37.66 -22.91 21.81
C SER A 412 -39.11 -22.42 21.78
N LYS A 413 -39.38 -21.17 21.35
CA LYS A 413 -40.71 -20.55 21.30
C LYS A 413 -41.18 -20.18 19.89
N CYS A 414 -40.81 -20.96 18.88
CA CYS A 414 -41.38 -20.78 17.55
C CYS A 414 -42.67 -21.59 17.36
N PHE A 415 -43.74 -20.90 16.94
CA PHE A 415 -45.07 -21.45 16.70
C PHE A 415 -45.39 -21.62 15.19
N ALA A 416 -44.40 -21.46 14.31
CA ALA A 416 -44.53 -21.61 12.86
C ALA A 416 -43.61 -22.73 12.33
N GLU A 417 -43.96 -23.35 11.19
CA GLU A 417 -43.18 -24.42 10.53
C GLU A 417 -41.78 -24.00 10.06
N ILE A 418 -41.55 -22.70 9.85
CA ILE A 418 -40.29 -22.14 9.35
C ILE A 418 -39.68 -21.28 10.46
N CYS A 419 -38.92 -21.93 11.31
CA CYS A 419 -38.28 -21.28 12.44
C CYS A 419 -37.15 -22.17 12.92
N ASP A 420 -36.01 -21.56 13.20
CA ASP A 420 -34.80 -22.15 13.79
C ASP A 420 -33.66 -22.42 12.78
N CYS A 421 -32.50 -21.84 13.09
CA CYS A 421 -31.23 -22.04 12.43
C CYS A 421 -30.48 -23.20 13.09
N THR A 422 -31.15 -24.35 13.25
CA THR A 422 -30.50 -25.55 13.79
C THR A 422 -29.37 -25.99 12.88
N LYS A 423 -28.38 -26.67 13.48
CA LYS A 423 -27.26 -27.24 12.73
C LYS A 423 -27.78 -28.24 11.69
N ASN A 424 -27.39 -28.05 10.43
CA ASN A 424 -27.85 -28.84 9.28
C ASN A 424 -29.38 -28.90 9.14
N SER A 425 -30.06 -27.79 9.38
CA SER A 425 -31.51 -27.68 9.16
C SER A 425 -31.84 -28.00 7.70
N LYS A 426 -32.89 -28.79 7.46
CA LYS A 426 -33.38 -29.09 6.10
C LYS A 426 -34.28 -28.00 5.53
N HIS A 427 -34.67 -27.02 6.35
CA HIS A 427 -35.69 -26.03 6.02
C HIS A 427 -35.13 -24.63 5.83
N LEU A 428 -34.00 -24.31 6.49
CA LEU A 428 -33.42 -22.97 6.49
C LEU A 428 -31.90 -23.03 6.50
N ASP A 429 -31.31 -22.24 5.61
CA ASP A 429 -29.89 -21.93 5.59
C ASP A 429 -29.69 -20.54 6.19
N CYS A 430 -28.93 -20.51 7.28
CA CYS A 430 -28.65 -19.30 8.04
C CYS A 430 -27.15 -19.02 7.97
N VAL A 431 -26.81 -17.84 7.44
CA VAL A 431 -25.43 -17.41 7.22
C VAL A 431 -25.15 -16.06 7.86
N ILE A 432 -23.91 -15.82 8.24
CA ILE A 432 -23.39 -14.51 8.59
C ILE A 432 -22.41 -14.10 7.50
N LEU A 433 -22.66 -12.92 6.93
CA LEU A 433 -21.80 -12.29 5.94
C LEU A 433 -21.15 -11.06 6.54
N ASP A 434 -19.94 -10.72 6.09
CA ASP A 434 -19.36 -9.41 6.33
C ASP A 434 -19.88 -8.35 5.35
N ASP A 435 -19.39 -7.12 5.49
CA ASP A 435 -19.79 -5.98 4.66
C ASP A 435 -19.31 -6.07 3.20
N GLY A 436 -18.38 -6.97 2.89
CA GLY A 436 -17.99 -7.32 1.53
C GLY A 436 -18.85 -8.43 0.91
N GLY A 437 -19.79 -9.01 1.67
CA GLY A 437 -20.59 -10.15 1.23
C GLY A 437 -19.82 -11.47 1.25
N PHE A 438 -18.72 -11.58 2.02
CA PHE A 438 -18.01 -12.83 2.20
C PHE A 438 -18.62 -13.67 3.32
N LEU A 439 -18.69 -14.97 3.09
CA LEU A 439 -19.23 -15.92 4.07
C LEU A 439 -18.29 -16.04 5.27
N LEU A 440 -18.77 -15.66 6.45
CA LEU A 440 -18.06 -15.85 7.71
C LEU A 440 -18.51 -17.11 8.44
N MET A 441 -19.81 -17.39 8.46
CA MET A 441 -20.38 -18.48 9.25
C MET A 441 -21.66 -19.01 8.60
N SER A 442 -21.92 -20.31 8.77
CA SER A 442 -23.15 -20.97 8.31
C SER A 442 -23.60 -22.03 9.30
N ASN A 443 -24.92 -22.27 9.39
CA ASN A 443 -25.48 -23.41 10.12
C ASN A 443 -25.35 -24.75 9.35
N GLN A 444 -24.96 -24.71 8.07
CA GLN A 444 -24.77 -25.89 7.22
C GLN A 444 -23.30 -26.34 7.22
N ASP A 445 -23.05 -27.61 7.54
CA ASP A 445 -21.70 -28.19 7.55
C ASP A 445 -21.04 -28.13 6.16
N GLU A 446 -21.84 -28.22 5.09
CA GLU A 446 -21.35 -28.15 3.71
C GLU A 446 -20.77 -26.76 3.35
N TYR A 447 -21.15 -25.72 4.10
CA TYR A 447 -20.68 -24.35 3.88
C TYR A 447 -19.40 -24.03 4.67
N ILE A 448 -19.01 -24.86 5.64
CA ILE A 448 -17.79 -24.64 6.44
C ILE A 448 -16.55 -24.58 5.53
N GLY A 449 -16.42 -25.51 4.58
CA GLY A 449 -15.33 -25.51 3.60
C GLY A 449 -15.39 -24.37 2.58
N LYS A 450 -16.45 -23.56 2.61
CA LYS A 450 -16.68 -22.40 1.74
C LYS A 450 -16.51 -21.06 2.48
N ILE A 451 -16.19 -21.08 3.78
CA ILE A 451 -15.94 -19.86 4.56
C ILE A 451 -14.81 -19.06 3.92
N GLY A 452 -15.01 -17.75 3.80
CA GLY A 452 -14.12 -16.84 3.10
C GLY A 452 -14.47 -16.60 1.64
N LYS A 453 -15.35 -17.40 1.02
CA LYS A 453 -15.82 -17.16 -0.36
C LYS A 453 -16.82 -16.02 -0.43
N PHE A 454 -16.86 -15.37 -1.58
CA PHE A 454 -17.92 -14.43 -1.90
C PHE A 454 -19.25 -15.19 -1.97
N PHE A 455 -20.26 -14.72 -1.24
CA PHE A 455 -21.51 -15.47 -1.07
C PHE A 455 -22.26 -15.66 -2.38
N GLY A 456 -22.18 -14.69 -3.31
CA GLY A 456 -22.76 -14.83 -4.65
C GLY A 456 -22.11 -15.90 -5.55
N GLU A 457 -21.00 -16.52 -5.14
CA GLU A 457 -20.48 -17.73 -5.80
C GLU A 457 -21.02 -19.03 -5.18
N ILE A 458 -21.56 -18.95 -3.96
CA ILE A 458 -22.10 -20.10 -3.23
C ILE A 458 -23.57 -20.29 -3.55
N ASP A 459 -24.33 -19.20 -3.48
CA ASP A 459 -25.77 -19.13 -3.75
C ASP A 459 -26.07 -17.84 -4.53
N PRO A 460 -25.96 -17.87 -5.88
CA PRO A 460 -26.01 -16.70 -6.76
C PRO A 460 -27.39 -16.06 -6.94
#